data_AF-A0A1L8H234-F1
#
_entry.id   AF-A0A1L8H234-F1
#
_cell.length_a   1.000
_cell.length_b   1.000
_cell.length_c   1.000
_cell.angle_alpha   90.00
_cell.angle_beta   90.00
_cell.angle_gamma   90.00
#
_symmetry.space_group_name_H-M   'P 1'
#
loop_
_entity.id
_entity.type
_entity.pdbx_description
1 polymer ?
#
loop_
_entity_poly.entity_id
_entity_poly.type
_entity_poly.pdbx_seq_one_letter_code
_entity_poly.pdbx_strand_id
1 'polypeptide(L)'
;MAPRGETTGYAPMAKLTFGFFSFLLVVSTTNGLPLPPEMYYQAGNIRCLRCPAGTYVGVPCTTQDTVGKCFPCHTGSSFSEGFTGLDHCLNCLSCRDDQEEVRPCTATQNAECRCKKGTYCPLDHPCEVCLTCTESCPPGQELQFPCNSTSDSHCGPAQSGSWIIMVCVPILLILLLLIGLCLCKHLKWCKDRRSRVQMSISLCVSKMTENPDTEGIPLIYPCLVFSAETKKEDQEAIFRRSWDHFVEEVPMPKWDQFMRMLCLSPNSVNEAKENNRDNSREQKIAMLDAWYQQKSGNVNELLSYLHSIRLHTPATIIVQKLLQEGYYVDTN
;
A
#
# COMPACT_ATOMS: atom_id res chain seq x y z
N MET A 1 38.53 -0.98 -29.35
CA MET A 1 37.94 -2.05 -28.51
C MET A 1 37.20 -1.41 -27.34
N ALA A 2 35.88 -1.55 -27.29
CA ALA A 2 35.03 -1.07 -26.19
C ALA A 2 34.55 -2.26 -25.35
N PRO A 3 34.47 -2.18 -24.01
CA PRO A 3 33.87 -3.24 -23.21
C PRO A 3 32.34 -3.10 -23.14
N ARG A 4 31.67 -4.26 -23.15
CA ARG A 4 30.23 -4.48 -23.01
C ARG A 4 29.71 -3.89 -21.70
N GLY A 5 28.61 -3.14 -21.78
CA GLY A 5 27.78 -2.78 -20.63
C GLY A 5 26.86 -3.94 -20.23
N GLU A 6 26.84 -4.24 -18.95
CA GLU A 6 25.97 -5.22 -18.31
C GLU A 6 24.84 -4.44 -17.61
N THR A 7 23.61 -4.58 -18.12
CA THR A 7 22.42 -3.90 -17.58
C THR A 7 21.80 -4.74 -16.48
N THR A 8 21.85 -4.27 -15.22
CA THR A 8 20.95 -4.74 -14.15
C THR A 8 20.01 -3.61 -13.76
N GLY A 9 18.73 -3.78 -14.08
CA GLY A 9 17.66 -2.90 -13.66
C GLY A 9 17.10 -3.34 -12.30
N TYR A 10 16.93 -2.39 -11.38
CA TYR A 10 16.08 -2.54 -10.20
C TYR A 10 15.14 -1.34 -10.07
N ALA A 11 13.85 -1.63 -9.93
CA ALA A 11 12.77 -0.69 -9.71
C ALA A 11 12.76 -0.13 -8.26
N PRO A 12 12.17 1.05 -8.00
CA PRO A 12 12.22 1.71 -6.70
C PRO A 12 11.24 1.06 -5.71
N MET A 13 11.74 0.63 -4.56
CA MET A 13 10.92 0.25 -3.41
C MET A 13 10.60 1.50 -2.57
N ALA A 14 9.31 1.78 -2.45
CA ALA A 14 8.75 2.77 -1.53
C ALA A 14 9.16 2.45 -0.08
N LYS A 15 9.79 3.41 0.61
CA LYS A 15 10.05 3.32 2.05
C LYS A 15 8.93 4.06 2.80
N LEU A 16 8.05 3.26 3.41
CA LEU A 16 7.14 3.69 4.47
C LEU A 16 7.95 3.99 5.74
N THR A 17 7.75 5.19 6.27
CA THR A 17 8.26 5.70 7.54
C THR A 17 7.63 4.97 8.72
N PHE A 18 8.45 4.51 9.66
CA PHE A 18 8.04 4.24 11.04
C PHE A 18 8.97 5.00 11.98
N GLY A 19 8.42 6.01 12.64
CA GLY A 19 9.10 6.76 13.69
C GLY A 19 9.21 5.92 14.96
N PHE A 20 10.43 5.76 15.44
CA PHE A 20 10.73 5.46 16.82
C PHE A 20 11.75 6.49 17.30
N PHE A 21 11.26 7.47 18.06
CA PHE A 21 12.07 8.38 18.84
C PHE A 21 12.75 7.59 19.96
N SER A 22 13.99 7.15 19.72
CA SER A 22 14.94 6.81 20.79
C SER A 22 15.96 7.93 20.86
N PHE A 23 15.85 8.75 21.90
CA PHE A 23 16.84 9.73 22.30
C PHE A 23 18.12 8.98 22.73
N LEU A 24 18.96 8.61 21.76
CA LEU A 24 20.34 8.24 22.00
C LEU A 24 21.17 9.51 21.86
N LEU A 25 21.87 9.88 22.93
CA LEU A 25 22.88 10.92 22.92
C LEU A 25 23.90 10.60 21.83
N VAL A 26 23.81 11.31 20.70
CA VAL A 26 24.83 11.26 19.65
C VAL A 26 26.04 12.00 20.20
N VAL A 27 26.97 11.24 20.74
CA VAL A 27 28.35 11.70 20.90
C VAL A 27 28.87 11.96 19.49
N SER A 28 29.09 13.23 19.14
CA SER A 28 29.71 13.62 17.88
C SER A 28 31.17 13.13 17.84
N THR A 29 31.37 11.87 17.47
CA THR A 29 32.66 11.42 16.96
C THR A 29 32.68 11.70 15.48
N THR A 30 33.48 12.71 15.09
CA THR A 30 33.70 13.20 13.73
C THR A 30 34.46 12.19 12.87
N ASN A 31 33.93 10.99 12.67
CA ASN A 31 34.42 10.05 11.68
C ASN A 31 33.25 9.76 10.73
N GLY A 32 33.19 10.52 9.64
CA GLY A 32 32.19 10.34 8.60
C GLY A 32 32.21 8.93 8.02
N LEU A 33 31.06 8.44 7.54
CA LEU A 33 30.99 7.17 6.82
C LEU A 33 31.94 7.19 5.61
N PRO A 34 32.62 6.07 5.30
CA PRO A 34 33.49 5.99 4.13
C PRO A 34 32.69 6.19 2.83
N LEU A 35 33.16 7.12 1.99
CA LEU A 35 32.56 7.39 0.67
C LEU A 35 32.74 6.19 -0.29
N PRO A 36 31.80 5.95 -1.21
CA PRO A 36 31.91 4.88 -2.21
C PRO A 36 33.17 5.00 -3.08
N PRO A 37 33.75 3.88 -3.58
CA PRO A 37 34.94 3.90 -4.43
C PRO A 37 34.79 4.72 -5.72
N GLU A 38 33.58 4.82 -6.25
CA GLU A 38 33.23 5.56 -7.48
C GLU A 38 33.47 7.07 -7.36
N MET A 39 33.53 7.60 -6.13
CA MET A 39 33.77 9.01 -5.84
C MET A 39 35.24 9.43 -6.01
N TYR A 40 36.14 8.49 -6.27
CA TYR A 40 37.57 8.74 -6.38
C TYR A 40 38.11 8.55 -7.80
N TYR A 41 39.19 9.25 -8.11
CA TYR A 41 40.01 9.06 -9.30
C TYR A 41 41.50 9.11 -8.94
N GLN A 42 42.34 8.58 -9.83
CA GLN A 42 43.78 8.50 -9.59
C GLN A 42 44.50 9.64 -10.33
N ALA A 43 45.24 10.48 -9.59
CA ALA A 43 46.11 11.51 -10.13
C ALA A 43 47.57 11.15 -9.81
N GLY A 44 48.24 10.45 -10.74
CA GLY A 44 49.56 9.87 -10.49
C GLY A 44 49.52 8.84 -9.35
N ASN A 45 50.24 9.10 -8.26
CA ASN A 45 50.25 8.23 -7.07
C ASN A 45 49.27 8.67 -5.97
N ILE A 46 48.45 9.70 -6.20
CA ILE A 46 47.52 10.26 -5.21
C ILE A 46 46.08 9.91 -5.60
N ARG A 47 45.31 9.38 -4.64
CA ARG A 47 43.86 9.16 -4.77
C ARG A 47 43.13 10.45 -4.44
N CYS A 48 42.40 11.01 -5.40
CA CYS A 48 41.68 12.27 -5.28
C CYS A 48 40.16 12.04 -5.32
N LEU A 49 39.39 12.92 -4.67
CA LEU A 49 37.94 12.98 -4.84
C LEU A 49 37.58 13.65 -6.16
N ARG A 50 36.58 13.11 -6.84
CA ARG A 50 36.06 13.61 -8.12
C ARG A 50 35.37 14.96 -7.97
N CYS A 51 35.44 15.76 -9.02
CA CYS A 51 34.70 17.01 -9.17
C CYS A 51 33.20 16.74 -9.41
N PRO A 52 32.30 17.65 -9.01
CA PRO A 52 30.87 17.51 -9.27
C PRO A 52 30.53 17.67 -10.77
N ALA A 53 29.32 17.25 -11.14
CA ALA A 53 28.80 17.41 -12.50
C ALA A 53 28.83 18.88 -12.95
N GLY A 54 29.05 19.10 -14.25
CA GLY A 54 29.19 20.45 -14.80
C GLY A 54 30.51 21.14 -14.50
N THR A 55 31.48 20.39 -13.99
CA THR A 55 32.85 20.87 -13.81
C THR A 55 33.87 19.86 -14.32
N TYR A 56 35.14 20.25 -14.41
CA TYR A 56 36.27 19.38 -14.73
C TYR A 56 37.45 19.68 -13.81
N VAL A 57 38.40 18.76 -13.70
CA VAL A 57 39.61 18.89 -12.89
C VAL A 57 40.60 19.81 -13.63
N GLY A 58 40.70 21.07 -13.24
CA GLY A 58 41.74 21.95 -13.79
C GLY A 58 43.06 21.82 -13.04
N VAL A 59 43.03 21.58 -11.72
CA VAL A 59 44.23 21.28 -10.93
C VAL A 59 43.96 20.03 -10.07
N PRO A 60 44.76 18.96 -10.22
CA PRO A 60 44.61 17.76 -9.38
C PRO A 60 44.82 18.04 -7.89
N CYS A 61 44.30 17.15 -7.03
CA CYS A 61 44.55 17.25 -5.60
C CYS A 61 46.01 16.94 -5.25
N THR A 62 46.52 17.57 -4.19
CA THR A 62 47.87 17.31 -3.65
C THR A 62 47.86 16.44 -2.41
N THR A 63 46.69 16.27 -1.79
CA THR A 63 46.47 15.51 -0.56
C THR A 63 45.49 14.37 -0.82
N GLN A 64 45.75 13.20 -0.24
CA GLN A 64 44.90 12.02 -0.41
C GLN A 64 43.47 12.29 0.06
N ASP A 65 42.49 11.78 -0.68
CA ASP A 65 41.05 11.86 -0.38
C ASP A 65 40.52 13.31 -0.29
N THR A 66 41.14 14.23 -1.03
CA THR A 66 40.66 15.62 -1.16
C THR A 66 40.24 15.95 -2.59
N VAL A 67 39.39 16.97 -2.74
CA VAL A 67 38.96 17.48 -4.05
C VAL A 67 40.03 18.46 -4.56
N GLY A 68 40.41 18.33 -5.83
CA GLY A 68 41.27 19.30 -6.51
C GLY A 68 40.56 20.62 -6.84
N LYS A 69 41.14 21.45 -7.70
CA LYS A 69 40.48 22.66 -8.20
C LYS A 69 39.61 22.32 -9.40
N CYS A 70 38.29 22.40 -9.22
CA CYS A 70 37.32 22.17 -10.27
C CYS A 70 36.96 23.48 -10.98
N PHE A 71 36.83 23.44 -12.31
CA PHE A 71 36.40 24.58 -13.13
C PHE A 71 35.11 24.24 -13.88
N PRO A 72 34.21 25.23 -14.10
CA PRO A 72 32.92 24.99 -14.72
C PRO A 72 33.04 24.66 -16.22
N CYS A 73 32.13 23.82 -16.71
CA CYS A 73 31.90 23.62 -18.14
C CYS A 73 31.17 24.81 -18.76
N HIS A 74 31.30 24.97 -20.07
CA HIS A 74 30.63 26.03 -20.81
C HIS A 74 29.23 25.58 -21.22
N THR A 75 28.20 26.22 -20.66
CA THR A 75 26.80 25.90 -20.95
C THR A 75 26.53 25.98 -22.44
N GLY A 76 26.04 24.88 -23.02
CA GLY A 76 25.65 24.79 -24.43
C GLY A 76 26.76 24.36 -25.39
N SER A 77 28.03 24.30 -24.96
CA SER A 77 29.12 23.75 -25.80
C SER A 77 29.87 22.59 -25.15
N SER A 78 29.91 22.51 -23.81
CA SER A 78 30.56 21.41 -23.11
C SER A 78 29.82 21.01 -21.84
N PHE A 79 30.00 19.75 -21.44
CA PHE A 79 29.33 19.16 -20.29
C PHE A 79 30.21 18.14 -19.57
N SER A 80 29.83 17.80 -18.35
CA SER A 80 30.31 16.61 -17.64
C SER A 80 29.19 16.03 -16.80
N GLU A 81 28.92 14.73 -16.98
CA GLU A 81 27.85 14.03 -16.29
C GLU A 81 28.37 13.36 -15.02
N GLY A 82 27.60 13.47 -13.92
CA GLY A 82 27.94 12.87 -12.65
C GLY A 82 29.22 13.41 -12.01
N PHE A 83 29.76 12.68 -11.02
CA PHE A 83 31.05 13.01 -10.43
C PHE A 83 32.17 12.62 -11.39
N THR A 84 32.98 13.59 -11.80
CA THR A 84 33.97 13.42 -12.86
C THR A 84 35.40 13.63 -12.37
N GLY A 85 36.33 12.88 -12.97
CA GLY A 85 37.78 13.07 -12.81
C GLY A 85 38.45 13.48 -14.11
N LEU A 86 37.67 13.94 -15.09
CA LEU A 86 38.16 14.40 -16.38
C LEU A 86 38.94 15.72 -16.23
N ASP A 87 39.99 15.88 -17.04
CA ASP A 87 40.83 17.09 -17.11
C ASP A 87 40.26 18.17 -18.05
N HIS A 88 39.15 17.88 -18.72
CA HIS A 88 38.37 18.80 -19.53
C HIS A 88 36.89 18.36 -19.59
N CYS A 89 36.00 19.28 -19.95
CA CYS A 89 34.60 18.94 -20.22
C CYS A 89 34.45 18.28 -21.60
N LEU A 90 33.49 17.38 -21.73
CA LEU A 90 33.14 16.74 -23.00
C LEU A 90 32.39 17.74 -23.88
N ASN A 91 32.63 17.70 -25.19
CA ASN A 91 31.88 18.53 -26.12
C ASN A 91 30.44 18.03 -26.25
N CYS A 92 29.49 18.95 -26.30
CA CYS A 92 28.10 18.63 -26.57
C CYS A 92 27.94 17.95 -27.93
N LEU A 93 27.05 16.95 -27.99
CA LEU A 93 26.56 16.40 -29.23
C LEU A 93 25.81 17.49 -30.00
N SER A 94 26.12 17.65 -31.29
CA SER A 94 25.31 18.45 -32.20
C SER A 94 24.40 17.52 -32.98
N CYS A 95 23.09 17.76 -32.93
CA CYS A 95 22.14 17.00 -33.73
C CYS A 95 22.37 17.28 -35.22
N ARG A 96 22.22 16.24 -36.04
CA ARG A 96 22.30 16.36 -37.50
C ARG A 96 21.03 17.01 -38.06
N ASP A 97 21.08 17.38 -39.34
CA ASP A 97 19.94 18.00 -40.04
C ASP A 97 18.70 17.11 -40.12
N ASP A 98 18.86 15.78 -40.09
CA ASP A 98 17.77 14.78 -40.07
C ASP A 98 17.21 14.51 -38.66
N GLN A 99 17.79 15.15 -37.64
CA GLN A 99 17.44 14.98 -36.24
C GLN A 99 16.88 16.27 -35.62
N GLU A 100 16.15 16.11 -34.53
CA GLU A 100 15.69 17.19 -33.68
C GLU A 100 16.29 17.02 -32.28
N GLU A 101 16.66 18.15 -31.67
CA GLU A 101 17.10 18.19 -30.28
C GLU A 101 15.88 18.07 -29.38
N VAL A 102 15.73 16.93 -28.71
CA VAL A 102 14.65 16.69 -27.75
C VAL A 102 15.04 17.13 -26.35
N ARG A 103 16.35 17.21 -26.07
CA ARG A 103 16.89 17.70 -24.82
C ARG A 103 18.13 18.56 -25.08
N PRO A 104 18.15 19.82 -24.62
CA PRO A 104 19.28 20.70 -24.83
C PRO A 104 20.49 20.28 -24.01
N CYS A 105 21.67 20.54 -24.58
CA CYS A 105 22.93 20.40 -23.84
C CYS A 105 23.00 21.43 -22.71
N THR A 106 23.45 20.98 -21.54
CA THR A 106 23.73 21.85 -20.39
C THR A 106 25.09 21.51 -19.83
N ALA A 107 25.59 22.28 -18.85
CA ALA A 107 26.87 21.95 -18.23
C ALA A 107 26.90 20.53 -17.63
N THR A 108 25.77 20.00 -17.16
CA THR A 108 25.72 18.70 -16.44
C THR A 108 25.24 17.53 -17.29
N GLN A 109 24.81 17.76 -18.54
CA GLN A 109 24.20 16.72 -19.37
C GLN A 109 24.44 16.99 -20.87
N ASN A 110 24.60 15.92 -21.65
CA ASN A 110 24.72 16.05 -23.10
C ASN A 110 23.40 16.46 -23.76
N ALA A 111 23.45 16.93 -25.01
CA ALA A 111 22.26 17.00 -25.85
C ALA A 111 21.74 15.60 -26.18
N GLU A 112 20.42 15.47 -26.29
CA GLU A 112 19.76 14.26 -26.76
C GLU A 112 19.07 14.55 -28.09
N CYS A 113 19.45 13.79 -29.11
CA CYS A 113 18.94 13.93 -30.47
C CYS A 113 17.99 12.78 -30.81
N ARG A 114 16.93 13.09 -31.55
CA ARG A 114 15.96 12.10 -32.05
C ARG A 114 15.74 12.29 -33.53
N CYS A 115 15.50 11.19 -34.25
CA CYS A 115 15.06 11.28 -35.64
C CYS A 115 13.74 12.07 -35.75
N LYS A 116 13.68 12.97 -36.75
CA LYS A 116 12.48 13.78 -37.00
C LYS A 116 11.26 12.91 -37.29
N LYS A 117 10.07 13.47 -37.10
CA LYS A 117 8.81 12.77 -37.38
C LYS A 117 8.80 12.17 -38.79
N GLY A 118 8.38 10.91 -38.90
CA GLY A 118 8.40 10.16 -40.16
C GLY A 118 9.74 9.47 -40.44
N THR A 119 10.68 9.49 -39.50
CA THR A 119 11.95 8.77 -39.60
C THR A 119 12.33 8.05 -38.31
N TYR A 120 13.18 7.02 -38.42
CA TYR A 120 13.58 6.16 -37.31
C TYR A 120 15.03 5.68 -37.44
N CYS A 121 15.60 5.22 -36.32
CA CYS A 121 16.91 4.57 -36.28
C CYS A 121 16.84 3.19 -35.59
N PRO A 122 17.17 2.09 -36.27
CA PRO A 122 17.19 0.76 -35.67
C PRO A 122 18.17 0.67 -34.49
N LEU A 123 17.80 -0.04 -33.42
CA LEU A 123 18.68 -0.25 -32.25
C LEU A 123 19.89 -1.15 -32.55
N ASP A 124 19.80 -2.00 -33.57
CA ASP A 124 20.84 -2.99 -33.90
C ASP A 124 22.05 -2.40 -34.65
N HIS A 125 21.95 -1.15 -35.11
CA HIS A 125 22.99 -0.50 -35.91
C HIS A 125 23.22 0.95 -35.43
N PRO A 126 24.44 1.49 -35.58
CA PRO A 126 24.68 2.90 -35.35
C PRO A 126 23.73 3.78 -36.19
N CYS A 127 23.11 4.76 -35.54
CA CYS A 127 22.21 5.71 -36.19
C CYS A 127 23.01 6.74 -37.01
N GLU A 128 23.66 6.32 -38.08
CA GLU A 128 24.41 7.20 -39.00
C GLU A 128 23.46 8.07 -39.84
N VAL A 129 22.30 7.53 -40.21
CA VAL A 129 21.24 8.21 -40.96
C VAL A 129 19.86 7.79 -40.43
N CYS A 130 18.93 8.73 -40.31
CA CYS A 130 17.53 8.46 -39.98
C CYS A 130 16.80 7.88 -41.20
N LEU A 131 16.29 6.67 -41.08
CA LEU A 131 15.56 5.95 -42.13
C LEU A 131 14.12 6.45 -42.20
N THR A 132 13.54 6.55 -43.41
CA THR A 132 12.14 6.96 -43.57
C THR A 132 11.19 5.85 -43.16
N CYS A 133 10.14 6.21 -42.43
CA CYS A 133 9.07 5.29 -42.08
C CYS A 133 8.33 4.82 -43.34
N THR A 134 7.79 3.60 -43.29
CA THR A 134 6.82 3.12 -44.25
C THR A 134 5.49 3.89 -44.07
N GLU A 135 5.07 4.62 -45.11
CA GLU A 135 3.91 5.53 -45.07
C GLU A 135 2.56 4.80 -45.07
N SER A 136 2.50 3.60 -45.64
CA SER A 136 1.25 2.84 -45.78
C SER A 136 1.49 1.34 -45.87
N CYS A 137 0.59 0.56 -45.28
CA CYS A 137 0.67 -0.90 -45.34
C CYS A 137 0.32 -1.45 -46.73
N PRO A 138 0.88 -2.61 -47.12
CA PRO A 138 0.51 -3.31 -48.34
C PRO A 138 -0.99 -3.67 -48.40
N PRO A 139 -1.57 -3.83 -49.60
CA PRO A 139 -2.97 -4.24 -49.74
C PRO A 139 -3.27 -5.54 -48.98
N GLY A 140 -4.33 -5.55 -48.18
CA GLY A 140 -4.73 -6.70 -47.35
C GLY A 140 -4.04 -6.77 -45.99
N GLN A 141 -3.21 -5.79 -45.63
CA GLN A 141 -2.64 -5.64 -44.29
C GLN A 141 -3.12 -4.35 -43.62
N GLU A 142 -3.19 -4.39 -42.30
CA GLU A 142 -3.49 -3.25 -41.44
C GLU A 142 -2.27 -2.89 -40.59
N LEU A 143 -2.20 -1.62 -40.19
CA LEU A 143 -1.16 -1.12 -39.30
C LEU A 143 -1.33 -1.75 -37.91
N GLN A 144 -0.38 -2.58 -37.50
CA GLN A 144 -0.38 -3.17 -36.16
C GLN A 144 0.35 -2.27 -35.16
N PHE A 145 1.53 -1.78 -35.54
CA PHE A 145 2.32 -0.86 -34.72
C PHE A 145 2.75 0.35 -35.55
N PRO A 146 2.50 1.58 -35.06
CA PRO A 146 2.93 2.79 -35.74
C PRO A 146 4.46 2.92 -35.71
N CYS A 147 5.01 3.60 -36.72
CA CYS A 147 6.43 3.97 -36.71
C CYS A 147 6.75 4.84 -35.48
N ASN A 148 7.94 4.66 -34.92
CA ASN A 148 8.48 5.48 -33.84
C ASN A 148 9.95 5.84 -34.13
N SER A 149 10.61 6.60 -33.26
CA SER A 149 11.99 7.05 -33.51
C SER A 149 13.04 5.93 -33.56
N THR A 150 12.71 4.71 -33.16
CA THR A 150 13.61 3.55 -33.05
C THR A 150 13.23 2.35 -33.92
N SER A 151 12.03 2.34 -34.48
CA SER A 151 11.53 1.23 -35.30
C SER A 151 10.55 1.73 -36.36
N ASP A 152 10.56 1.08 -37.52
CA ASP A 152 9.55 1.31 -38.56
C ASP A 152 8.14 0.91 -38.08
N SER A 153 7.14 1.29 -38.86
CA SER A 153 5.81 0.73 -38.77
C SER A 153 5.80 -0.77 -39.06
N HIS A 154 4.96 -1.49 -38.33
CA HIS A 154 4.75 -2.93 -38.55
C HIS A 154 3.33 -3.17 -39.07
N CYS A 155 3.28 -3.74 -40.27
CA CYS A 155 2.04 -4.14 -40.94
C CYS A 155 1.81 -5.64 -40.80
N GLY A 156 0.55 -6.06 -40.71
CA GLY A 156 0.20 -7.47 -40.74
C GLY A 156 -1.27 -7.69 -41.05
N PRO A 157 -1.74 -8.95 -41.08
CA PRO A 157 -3.14 -9.23 -41.37
C PRO A 157 -4.03 -8.57 -40.32
N ALA A 158 -5.23 -8.15 -40.73
CA ALA A 158 -6.25 -7.61 -39.83
C ALA A 158 -6.48 -8.60 -38.68
N GLN A 159 -6.03 -8.25 -37.48
CA GLN A 159 -6.28 -9.05 -36.29
C GLN A 159 -7.69 -8.73 -35.84
N SER A 160 -8.63 -9.65 -36.13
CA SER A 160 -9.93 -9.63 -35.47
C SER A 160 -9.70 -9.60 -33.96
N GLY A 161 -10.08 -8.50 -33.29
CA GLY A 161 -10.00 -8.31 -31.83
C GLY A 161 -10.77 -9.33 -30.99
N SER A 162 -11.21 -10.42 -31.62
CA SER A 162 -11.90 -11.58 -31.08
C SER A 162 -11.13 -12.26 -29.95
N TRP A 163 -9.80 -12.37 -30.02
CA TRP A 163 -9.04 -13.08 -28.98
C TRP A 163 -9.03 -12.37 -27.62
N ILE A 164 -9.05 -11.03 -27.61
CA ILE A 164 -9.14 -10.23 -26.39
C ILE A 164 -10.50 -10.47 -25.72
N ILE A 165 -11.58 -10.46 -26.50
CA ILE A 165 -12.93 -10.72 -25.99
C ILE A 165 -13.04 -12.16 -25.47
N MET A 166 -12.49 -13.14 -26.20
CA MET A 166 -12.52 -14.56 -25.82
C MET A 166 -11.76 -14.87 -24.54
N VAL A 167 -10.76 -14.07 -24.17
CA VAL A 167 -9.96 -14.29 -22.94
C VAL A 167 -10.49 -13.45 -21.78
N CYS A 168 -10.79 -12.17 -22.00
CA CYS A 168 -11.19 -11.26 -20.91
C CYS A 168 -12.58 -11.57 -20.35
N VAL A 169 -13.55 -11.95 -21.20
CA VAL A 169 -14.93 -12.26 -20.76
C VAL A 169 -15.00 -13.47 -19.81
N PRO A 170 -14.40 -14.64 -20.12
CA PRO A 170 -14.43 -15.76 -19.18
C PRO A 170 -13.67 -15.47 -17.90
N ILE A 171 -12.55 -14.73 -17.95
CA ILE A 171 -11.83 -14.32 -16.73
C ILE A 171 -12.73 -13.45 -15.84
N LEU A 172 -13.43 -12.47 -16.42
CA LEU A 172 -14.35 -11.62 -15.67
C LEU A 172 -15.50 -12.41 -15.05
N LEU A 173 -16.08 -13.36 -15.79
CA LEU A 173 -17.15 -14.23 -15.29
C LEU A 173 -16.66 -15.14 -14.15
N ILE A 174 -15.45 -15.69 -14.27
CA ILE A 174 -14.83 -16.50 -13.20
C ILE A 174 -14.60 -15.64 -11.95
N LEU A 175 -14.08 -14.42 -12.09
CA LEU A 175 -13.87 -13.50 -10.97
C LEU A 175 -15.18 -13.17 -10.25
N LEU A 176 -16.24 -12.86 -11.00
CA LEU A 176 -17.57 -12.60 -10.43
C LEU A 176 -18.14 -13.84 -9.72
N LEU A 177 -17.97 -15.03 -10.28
CA LEU A 177 -18.40 -16.28 -9.66
C LEU A 177 -17.62 -16.57 -8.37
N LEU A 178 -16.31 -16.34 -8.35
CA LEU A 178 -15.48 -16.50 -7.15
C LEU A 178 -15.87 -15.51 -6.05
N ILE A 179 -16.10 -14.24 -6.39
CA ILE A 179 -16.59 -13.23 -5.45
C ILE A 179 -17.96 -13.65 -4.91
N GLY A 180 -18.88 -14.06 -5.78
CA GLY A 180 -20.20 -14.57 -5.39
C GLY A 180 -20.11 -15.75 -4.44
N LEU A 181 -19.26 -16.75 -4.71
CA LEU A 181 -19.03 -17.89 -3.82
C LEU A 181 -18.43 -17.47 -2.48
N CYS A 182 -17.47 -16.55 -2.47
CA CYS A 182 -16.88 -15.99 -1.25
C CYS A 182 -17.93 -15.27 -0.39
N LEU A 183 -18.77 -14.42 -1.00
CA LEU A 183 -19.86 -13.72 -0.32
C LEU A 183 -20.91 -14.71 0.21
N CYS A 184 -21.31 -15.71 -0.59
CA CYS A 184 -22.23 -16.75 -0.16
C CYS A 184 -21.68 -17.58 1.01
N LYS A 185 -20.40 -17.97 0.95
CA LYS A 185 -19.73 -18.68 2.06
C LYS A 185 -19.65 -17.78 3.30
N HIS A 186 -19.33 -16.51 3.14
CA HIS A 186 -19.27 -15.55 4.25
C HIS A 186 -20.63 -15.36 4.92
N LEU A 187 -21.69 -15.13 4.12
CA LEU A 187 -23.06 -14.98 4.62
C LEU A 187 -23.57 -16.27 5.28
N LYS A 188 -23.27 -17.45 4.70
CA LYS A 188 -23.63 -18.75 5.31
C LYS A 188 -22.88 -19.00 6.61
N TRP A 189 -21.59 -18.69 6.66
CA TRP A 189 -20.77 -18.77 7.88
C TRP A 189 -21.30 -17.85 8.97
N CYS A 190 -21.64 -16.60 8.61
CA CYS A 190 -22.26 -15.64 9.52
C CYS A 190 -23.61 -16.12 10.05
N LYS A 191 -24.48 -16.65 9.19
CA LYS A 191 -25.79 -17.19 9.59
C LYS A 191 -25.65 -18.40 10.54
N ASP A 192 -24.78 -19.35 10.21
CA ASP A 192 -24.53 -20.55 11.00
C ASP A 192 -23.88 -20.22 12.36
N ARG A 193 -22.93 -19.28 12.38
CA ARG A 193 -22.30 -18.83 13.63
C ARG A 193 -23.28 -18.06 14.51
N ARG A 194 -24.13 -17.20 13.93
CA ARG A 194 -25.20 -16.55 14.66
C ARG A 194 -26.18 -17.56 15.24
N SER A 195 -26.55 -18.60 14.48
CA SER A 195 -27.40 -19.68 14.98
C SER A 195 -26.77 -20.37 16.20
N ARG A 196 -25.45 -20.67 16.16
CA ARG A 196 -24.74 -21.21 17.33
C ARG A 196 -24.75 -20.28 18.55
N VAL A 197 -24.56 -18.98 18.34
CA VAL A 197 -24.58 -17.98 19.43
C VAL A 197 -25.99 -17.80 19.98
N GLN A 198 -27.02 -17.73 19.11
CA GLN A 198 -28.42 -17.71 19.53
C GLN A 198 -28.85 -19.00 20.24
N MET A 199 -28.38 -20.17 19.81
CA MET A 199 -28.58 -21.43 20.53
C MET A 199 -27.96 -21.36 21.94
N SER A 200 -26.78 -20.74 22.07
CA SER A 200 -26.12 -20.53 23.37
C SER A 200 -26.93 -19.59 24.28
N ILE A 201 -27.47 -18.50 23.71
CA ILE A 201 -28.38 -17.58 24.42
C ILE A 201 -29.68 -18.30 24.82
N SER A 202 -30.26 -19.11 23.93
CA SER A 202 -31.46 -19.90 24.22
C SER A 202 -31.22 -20.97 25.29
N LEU A 203 -30.00 -21.50 25.39
CA LEU A 203 -29.61 -22.45 26.44
C LEU A 203 -29.61 -21.79 27.83
N CYS A 204 -29.36 -20.48 27.92
CA CYS A 204 -29.54 -19.69 29.14
C CYS A 204 -31.02 -19.54 29.50
N VAL A 205 -31.90 -19.42 28.50
CA VAL A 205 -33.36 -19.24 28.69
C VAL A 205 -34.08 -20.53 29.10
N SER A 206 -33.56 -21.71 28.74
CA SER A 206 -34.26 -22.99 28.91
C SER A 206 -33.89 -23.82 30.15
N LYS A 207 -33.10 -23.32 31.11
CA LYS A 207 -32.73 -24.12 32.29
C LYS A 207 -33.83 -24.14 33.37
N MET A 208 -34.95 -24.79 33.05
CA MET A 208 -35.85 -25.45 34.00
C MET A 208 -36.05 -26.90 33.55
N THR A 209 -35.22 -27.81 34.06
CA THR A 209 -35.54 -29.19 34.51
C THR A 209 -34.24 -29.96 34.84
N GLU A 210 -34.21 -30.56 36.04
CA GLU A 210 -33.40 -31.69 36.60
C GLU A 210 -32.08 -32.12 35.91
N ASN A 211 -30.94 -32.46 36.54
CA ASN A 211 -30.56 -33.02 37.86
C ASN A 211 -29.03 -32.74 38.05
N PRO A 212 -28.42 -32.82 39.25
CA PRO A 212 -27.01 -32.50 39.49
C PRO A 212 -26.11 -33.70 39.11
N ASP A 213 -24.80 -33.46 39.11
CA ASP A 213 -23.70 -34.43 38.91
C ASP A 213 -23.08 -34.42 37.51
N THR A 214 -22.48 -33.29 37.14
CA THR A 214 -21.25 -33.29 36.34
C THR A 214 -20.41 -32.07 36.72
N GLU A 215 -19.26 -32.29 37.37
CA GLU A 215 -18.26 -31.28 37.68
C GLU A 215 -17.62 -30.73 36.41
N GLY A 216 -18.22 -29.67 35.90
CA GLY A 216 -17.59 -28.68 35.04
C GLY A 216 -18.41 -27.42 35.21
N ILE A 217 -17.88 -26.41 35.91
CA ILE A 217 -18.60 -25.16 36.21
C ILE A 217 -19.12 -24.60 34.88
N PRO A 218 -20.44 -24.66 34.59
CA PRO A 218 -20.98 -23.99 33.44
C PRO A 218 -20.90 -22.51 33.79
N LEU A 219 -20.20 -21.71 32.99
CA LEU A 219 -20.31 -20.26 33.08
C LEU A 219 -21.78 -19.91 32.76
N ILE A 220 -22.61 -19.81 33.80
CA ILE A 220 -23.99 -19.36 33.71
C ILE A 220 -23.90 -17.89 33.34
N TYR A 221 -24.18 -17.59 32.07
CA TYR A 221 -24.08 -16.26 31.51
C TYR A 221 -25.38 -15.49 31.79
N PRO A 222 -25.36 -14.38 32.55
CA PRO A 222 -26.54 -13.61 32.98
C PRO A 222 -27.40 -13.15 31.80
N CYS A 223 -28.72 -13.30 31.92
CA CYS A 223 -29.68 -12.99 30.87
C CYS A 223 -30.34 -11.64 31.18
N LEU A 224 -29.82 -10.60 30.53
CA LEU A 224 -30.25 -9.23 30.81
C LEU A 224 -31.50 -8.87 30.00
N VAL A 225 -32.57 -8.51 30.69
CA VAL A 225 -33.75 -7.89 30.07
C VAL A 225 -33.92 -6.47 30.61
N PHE A 226 -34.61 -5.64 29.84
CA PHE A 226 -34.95 -4.30 30.31
C PHE A 226 -35.87 -4.37 31.54
N SER A 227 -35.66 -3.47 32.51
CA SER A 227 -36.55 -3.31 33.66
C SER A 227 -37.97 -2.96 33.21
N ALA A 228 -38.98 -3.47 33.92
CA ALA A 228 -40.40 -3.27 33.60
C ALA A 228 -40.83 -1.79 33.54
N GLU A 229 -40.05 -0.90 34.17
CA GLU A 229 -40.30 0.54 34.22
C GLU A 229 -39.81 1.29 32.96
N THR A 230 -39.02 0.65 32.11
CA THR A 230 -38.47 1.29 30.90
C THR A 230 -39.45 1.26 29.73
N LYS A 231 -39.67 2.43 29.11
CA LYS A 231 -40.52 2.55 27.91
C LYS A 231 -39.77 2.06 26.68
N LYS A 232 -40.51 1.48 25.71
CA LYS A 232 -39.96 1.03 24.43
C LYS A 232 -39.22 2.12 23.64
N GLU A 233 -39.68 3.36 23.74
CA GLU A 233 -39.07 4.52 23.09
C GLU A 233 -37.67 4.84 23.64
N ASP A 234 -37.42 4.53 24.92
CA ASP A 234 -36.14 4.79 25.59
C ASP A 234 -35.14 3.62 25.44
N GLN A 235 -35.61 2.43 25.06
CA GLN A 235 -34.80 1.21 25.00
C GLN A 235 -33.63 1.30 24.00
N GLU A 236 -33.82 1.94 22.85
CA GLU A 236 -32.74 2.13 21.88
C GLU A 236 -31.66 3.08 22.44
N ALA A 237 -32.06 4.19 23.05
CA ALA A 237 -31.13 5.15 23.64
C ALA A 237 -30.34 4.52 24.80
N ILE A 238 -31.01 3.76 25.67
CA ILE A 238 -30.37 3.01 26.76
C ILE A 238 -29.40 1.96 26.20
N PHE A 239 -29.79 1.24 25.15
CA PHE A 239 -28.90 0.27 24.51
C PHE A 239 -27.68 0.93 23.87
N ARG A 240 -27.85 2.03 23.14
CA ARG A 240 -26.72 2.79 22.58
C ARG A 240 -25.80 3.33 23.67
N ARG A 241 -26.36 3.78 24.80
CA ARG A 241 -25.58 4.20 25.97
C ARG A 241 -24.75 3.05 26.56
N SER A 242 -25.29 1.83 26.55
CA SER A 242 -24.54 0.66 27.03
C SER A 242 -23.22 0.44 26.28
N TRP A 243 -23.07 0.94 25.04
CA TRP A 243 -21.86 0.83 24.24
C TRP A 243 -20.64 1.44 24.93
N ASP A 244 -20.82 2.49 25.73
CA ASP A 244 -19.73 3.12 26.47
C ASP A 244 -18.99 2.10 27.36
N HIS A 245 -19.74 1.19 28.01
CA HIS A 245 -19.15 0.12 28.83
C HIS A 245 -18.32 -0.86 28.00
N PHE A 246 -18.74 -1.18 26.78
CA PHE A 246 -17.95 -2.04 25.87
C PHE A 246 -16.69 -1.30 25.39
N VAL A 247 -16.82 -0.02 25.05
CA VAL A 247 -15.72 0.84 24.59
C VAL A 247 -14.63 0.95 25.65
N GLU A 248 -15.00 1.04 26.92
CA GLU A 248 -14.10 1.09 28.08
C GLU A 248 -13.45 -0.26 28.39
N GLU A 249 -14.25 -1.33 28.50
CA GLU A 249 -13.78 -2.61 29.04
C GLU A 249 -13.10 -3.50 27.98
N VAL A 250 -13.41 -3.33 26.68
CA VAL A 250 -12.85 -4.17 25.62
C VAL A 250 -11.50 -3.60 25.13
N PRO A 251 -10.39 -4.35 25.24
CA PRO A 251 -9.07 -3.89 24.81
C PRO A 251 -9.01 -3.65 23.30
N MET A 252 -8.43 -2.50 22.88
CA MET A 252 -8.35 -2.09 21.47
C MET A 252 -7.84 -3.18 20.51
N PRO A 253 -6.77 -3.96 20.83
CA PRO A 253 -6.26 -5.01 19.94
C PRO A 253 -7.26 -6.14 19.64
N LYS A 254 -8.35 -6.25 20.42
CA LYS A 254 -9.39 -7.27 20.24
C LYS A 254 -10.58 -6.79 19.41
N TRP A 255 -10.66 -5.50 19.07
CA TRP A 255 -11.81 -4.94 18.36
C TRP A 255 -11.99 -5.48 16.95
N ASP A 256 -10.92 -5.74 16.20
CA ASP A 256 -11.02 -6.35 14.87
C ASP A 256 -11.59 -7.77 14.94
N GLN A 257 -11.14 -8.54 15.94
CA GLN A 257 -11.65 -9.88 16.21
C GLN A 257 -13.11 -9.82 16.66
N PHE A 258 -13.47 -8.85 17.51
CA PHE A 258 -14.82 -8.65 18.01
C PHE A 258 -15.80 -8.26 16.89
N MET A 259 -15.43 -7.29 16.05
CA MET A 259 -16.25 -6.84 14.92
C MET A 259 -16.41 -7.89 13.84
N ARG A 260 -15.36 -8.67 13.56
CA ARG A 260 -15.45 -9.81 12.65
C ARG A 260 -16.41 -10.89 13.17
N MET A 261 -16.45 -11.09 14.49
CA MET A 261 -17.38 -12.03 15.12
C MET A 261 -18.83 -11.55 15.06
N LEU A 262 -19.03 -10.23 15.11
CA LEU A 262 -20.30 -9.55 14.82
C LEU A 262 -20.64 -9.49 13.32
N CYS A 263 -19.80 -10.07 12.46
CA CYS A 263 -19.94 -10.10 11.00
C CYS A 263 -19.88 -8.73 10.30
N LEU A 264 -19.23 -7.75 10.93
CA LEU A 264 -18.91 -6.49 10.27
C LEU A 264 -17.78 -6.71 9.24
N SER A 265 -17.91 -6.13 8.05
CA SER A 265 -16.94 -6.31 6.97
C SER A 265 -15.59 -5.65 7.31
N PRO A 266 -14.45 -6.19 6.84
CA PRO A 266 -13.14 -5.56 7.05
C PRO A 266 -13.08 -4.13 6.50
N ASN A 267 -13.80 -3.86 5.41
CA ASN A 267 -13.86 -2.52 4.81
C ASN A 267 -14.54 -1.53 5.76
N SER A 268 -15.68 -1.89 6.34
CA SER A 268 -16.39 -1.05 7.30
C SER A 268 -15.58 -0.83 8.59
N VAL A 269 -14.85 -1.85 9.05
CA VAL A 269 -13.92 -1.72 10.19
C VAL A 269 -12.79 -0.74 9.86
N ASN A 270 -12.19 -0.85 8.68
CA ASN A 270 -11.12 0.05 8.25
C ASN A 270 -11.63 1.49 8.08
N GLU A 271 -12.80 1.67 7.45
CA GLU A 271 -13.44 2.98 7.28
C GLU A 271 -13.71 3.65 8.63
N ALA A 272 -14.25 2.92 9.60
CA ALA A 272 -14.46 3.43 10.96
C ALA A 272 -13.16 3.87 11.65
N LYS A 273 -12.04 3.16 11.41
CA LYS A 273 -10.71 3.52 11.93
C LYS A 273 -10.13 4.75 11.26
N GLU A 274 -10.14 4.79 9.93
CA GLU A 274 -9.54 5.89 9.17
C GLU A 274 -10.27 7.21 9.41
N ASN A 275 -11.61 7.18 9.45
CA ASN A 275 -12.42 8.38 9.72
C ASN A 275 -12.18 8.95 11.13
N ASN A 276 -11.66 8.15 12.06
CA ASN A 276 -11.44 8.53 13.46
C ASN A 276 -10.00 8.26 13.91
N ARG A 277 -9.01 8.45 13.03
CA ARG A 277 -7.62 8.01 13.22
C ARG A 277 -6.99 8.46 14.55
N ASP A 278 -7.36 9.65 15.03
CA ASP A 278 -6.78 10.27 16.23
C ASP A 278 -7.53 9.94 17.53
N ASN A 279 -8.70 9.31 17.46
CA ASN A 279 -9.55 9.05 18.62
C ASN A 279 -9.99 7.58 18.69
N SER A 280 -9.24 6.78 19.46
CA SER A 280 -9.54 5.35 19.64
C SER A 280 -10.91 5.06 20.27
N ARG A 281 -11.49 5.99 21.05
CA ARG A 281 -12.86 5.87 21.59
C ARG A 281 -13.89 5.97 20.47
N GLU A 282 -13.75 6.97 19.61
CA GLU A 282 -14.63 7.19 18.46
C GLU A 282 -14.50 6.09 17.41
N GLN A 283 -13.29 5.53 17.20
CA GLN A 283 -13.13 4.35 16.33
C GLN A 283 -14.00 3.17 16.81
N LYS A 284 -13.98 2.88 18.11
CA LYS A 284 -14.76 1.79 18.71
C LYS A 284 -16.26 2.04 18.61
N ILE A 285 -16.70 3.28 18.87
CA ILE A 285 -18.11 3.69 18.74
C ILE A 285 -18.57 3.59 17.27
N ALA A 286 -17.79 4.11 16.33
CA ALA A 286 -18.10 4.07 14.91
C ALA A 286 -18.21 2.63 14.37
N MET A 287 -17.41 1.69 14.89
CA MET A 287 -17.56 0.27 14.56
C MET A 287 -18.88 -0.32 15.07
N LEU A 288 -19.28 -0.01 16.31
CA LEU A 288 -20.57 -0.46 16.86
C LEU A 288 -21.75 0.17 16.11
N ASP A 289 -21.65 1.45 15.75
CA ASP A 289 -22.68 2.11 14.95
C ASP A 289 -22.78 1.47 13.57
N ALA A 290 -21.66 1.28 12.85
CA ALA A 290 -21.64 0.60 11.55
C ALA A 290 -22.24 -0.82 11.60
N TRP A 291 -22.01 -1.55 12.70
CA TRP A 291 -22.65 -2.84 12.95
C TRP A 291 -24.17 -2.71 13.18
N TYR A 292 -24.59 -1.76 14.02
CA TYR A 292 -26.00 -1.53 14.35
C TYR A 292 -26.83 -1.07 13.14
N GLN A 293 -26.25 -0.24 12.27
CA GLN A 293 -26.88 0.21 11.02
C GLN A 293 -27.13 -0.94 10.04
N GLN A 294 -26.28 -1.98 10.04
CA GLN A 294 -26.51 -3.16 9.20
C GLN A 294 -27.66 -4.02 9.74
N LYS A 295 -27.84 -4.08 11.07
CA LYS A 295 -28.89 -4.87 11.70
C LYS A 295 -29.13 -4.49 13.17
N SER A 296 -30.39 -4.58 13.61
CA SER A 296 -30.74 -4.51 15.02
C SER A 296 -30.10 -5.64 15.84
N GLY A 297 -29.48 -5.27 16.96
CA GLY A 297 -28.90 -6.17 17.95
C GLY A 297 -29.32 -5.76 19.37
N ASN A 298 -28.90 -6.54 20.36
CA ASN A 298 -29.15 -6.25 21.77
C ASN A 298 -27.89 -6.50 22.62
N VAL A 299 -27.96 -6.12 23.89
CA VAL A 299 -26.81 -6.18 24.81
C VAL A 299 -26.33 -7.61 25.05
N ASN A 300 -27.24 -8.59 25.13
CA ASN A 300 -26.90 -10.00 25.29
C ASN A 300 -26.15 -10.54 24.07
N GLU A 301 -26.48 -10.06 22.87
CA GLU A 301 -25.75 -10.43 21.66
C GLU A 301 -24.28 -9.98 21.76
N LEU A 302 -24.02 -8.71 22.07
CA LEU A 302 -22.65 -8.20 22.24
C LEU A 302 -21.86 -8.96 23.32
N LEU A 303 -22.45 -9.18 24.48
CA LEU A 303 -21.83 -9.88 25.60
C LEU A 303 -21.56 -11.36 25.28
N SER A 304 -22.47 -12.06 24.60
CA SER A 304 -22.26 -13.44 24.16
C SER A 304 -21.07 -13.56 23.21
N TYR A 305 -20.87 -12.57 22.34
CA TYR A 305 -19.73 -12.53 21.43
C TYR A 305 -18.42 -12.27 22.19
N LEU A 306 -18.41 -11.42 23.22
CA LEU A 306 -17.23 -11.24 24.08
C LEU A 306 -16.79 -12.56 24.73
N HIS A 307 -17.73 -13.34 25.25
CA HIS A 307 -17.43 -14.68 25.78
C HIS A 307 -16.88 -15.61 24.70
N SER A 308 -17.44 -15.57 23.49
CA SER A 308 -16.98 -16.41 22.37
C SER A 308 -15.54 -16.12 21.92
N ILE A 309 -15.04 -14.90 22.18
CA ILE A 309 -13.64 -14.50 21.92
C ILE A 309 -12.75 -14.57 23.17
N ARG A 310 -13.20 -15.27 24.23
CA ARG A 310 -12.53 -15.47 25.51
C ARG A 310 -12.32 -14.19 26.34
N LEU A 311 -13.11 -13.14 26.10
CA LEU A 311 -13.15 -11.95 26.94
C LEU A 311 -14.20 -12.08 28.04
N HIS A 312 -14.05 -13.11 28.89
CA HIS A 312 -15.00 -13.37 29.97
C HIS A 312 -14.99 -12.27 31.03
N THR A 313 -13.81 -11.80 31.43
CA THR A 313 -13.67 -10.77 32.49
C THR A 313 -14.30 -9.44 32.10
N PRO A 314 -14.00 -8.85 30.91
CA PRO A 314 -14.69 -7.65 30.45
C PRO A 314 -16.22 -7.81 30.39
N ALA A 315 -16.70 -8.96 29.90
CA ALA A 315 -18.14 -9.23 29.82
C ALA A 315 -18.81 -9.24 31.20
N THR A 316 -18.18 -9.88 32.20
CA THR A 316 -18.68 -9.87 33.59
C THR A 316 -18.71 -8.46 34.18
N ILE A 317 -17.68 -7.64 33.95
CA ILE A 317 -17.63 -6.26 34.45
C ILE A 317 -18.74 -5.42 33.81
N ILE A 318 -18.94 -5.54 32.51
CA ILE A 318 -20.01 -4.83 31.79
C ILE A 318 -21.38 -5.21 32.37
N VAL A 319 -21.64 -6.49 32.59
CA VAL A 319 -22.91 -6.94 33.21
C VAL A 319 -23.11 -6.27 34.58
N GLN A 320 -22.09 -6.27 35.44
CA GLN A 320 -22.20 -5.66 36.77
C GLN A 320 -22.52 -4.17 36.68
N LYS A 321 -21.88 -3.42 35.77
CA LYS A 321 -22.17 -2.00 35.55
C LYS A 321 -23.62 -1.80 35.07
N LEU A 322 -24.10 -2.62 34.12
CA LEU A 322 -25.46 -2.52 33.60
C LEU A 322 -26.54 -2.80 34.65
N LEU A 323 -26.29 -3.77 35.55
CA LEU A 323 -27.19 -4.06 36.67
C LEU A 323 -27.19 -2.94 37.71
N GLN A 324 -26.03 -2.32 37.98
CA GLN A 324 -25.92 -1.18 38.91
C GLN A 324 -26.68 0.06 38.43
N GLU A 325 -26.75 0.29 37.12
CA GLU A 325 -27.49 1.41 36.53
C GLU A 325 -29.02 1.23 36.62
N GLY A 326 -29.51 0.01 36.90
CA GLY A 326 -30.92 -0.29 37.14
C GLY A 326 -31.81 -0.37 35.90
N TYR A 327 -31.29 -0.11 34.71
CA TYR A 327 -32.04 -0.23 33.45
C TYR A 327 -32.22 -1.68 32.98
N TYR A 328 -31.32 -2.57 33.39
CA TYR A 328 -31.34 -3.99 33.09
C TYR A 328 -31.52 -4.80 34.37
N VAL A 329 -32.24 -5.92 34.26
CA VAL A 329 -32.37 -6.93 35.33
C VAL A 329 -31.93 -8.29 34.79
N ASP A 330 -31.27 -9.08 35.64
CA ASP A 330 -30.93 -10.46 35.33
C ASP A 330 -32.15 -11.37 35.55
N THR A 331 -32.37 -12.29 34.62
CA THR A 331 -33.52 -13.22 34.63
C THR A 331 -33.09 -14.68 34.66
N ASN A 332 -31.79 -14.95 34.83
CA ASN A 332 -31.29 -16.28 35.15
C ASN A 332 -31.57 -16.70 36.60
#